data_AF-A0A4Q9HXA6-F1
#
_entry.id   AF-A0A4Q9HXA6-F1
#
_cell.length_a   1.000
_cell.length_b   1.000
_cell.length_c   1.000
_cell.angle_alpha   90.00
_cell.angle_beta   90.00
_cell.angle_gamma   90.00
#
_symmetry.space_group_name_H-M   'P 1'
#
loop_
_entity.id
_entity.type
_entity.pdbx_description
1 polymer ?
#
loop_
_entity_poly.entity_id
_entity_poly.type
_entity_poly.pdbx_seq_one_letter_code
_entity_poly.pdbx_strand_id
1 'polypeptide(L)'
;MGLPIDDRDREQVRRLHSEGESRNQIARSIGRSAASVSKIARELGLTFNGGARVAAATEARRADAAARRELLADEALDGALGQVTKTAGAESARDARDHATAARALTEVHARVAELARQTGTGSSGGAMLDRLADVLLGPSGGDGQGV
;
A
#
# COMPACT_ATOMS: atom_id res chain seq x y z
N MET A 1 22.33 -11.65 18.42
CA MET A 1 22.07 -11.54 19.86
C MET A 1 22.20 -10.07 20.25
N GLY A 2 21.09 -9.41 20.61
CA GLY A 2 21.09 -7.99 20.93
C GLY A 2 21.52 -7.73 22.37
N LEU A 3 22.33 -6.68 22.59
CA LEU A 3 22.69 -6.21 23.92
C LEU A 3 21.41 -5.89 24.73
N PRO A 4 21.36 -6.18 26.04
CA PRO A 4 20.26 -5.76 26.90
C PRO A 4 20.00 -4.25 26.80
N ILE A 5 18.74 -3.85 26.95
CA ILE A 5 18.36 -2.43 27.07
C ILE A 5 18.70 -2.00 28.50
N ASP A 6 19.49 -0.93 28.65
CA ASP A 6 19.88 -0.39 29.95
C ASP A 6 19.19 0.95 30.25
N ASP A 7 19.41 1.48 31.45
CA ASP A 7 18.83 2.77 31.86
C ASP A 7 19.43 3.96 31.10
N ARG A 8 20.65 3.84 30.56
CA ARG A 8 21.25 4.88 29.74
C ARG A 8 20.52 5.00 28.41
N ASP A 9 20.14 3.87 27.79
CA ASP A 9 19.29 3.87 26.60
C ASP A 9 17.96 4.59 26.87
N ARG A 10 17.36 4.37 28.05
CA ARG A 10 16.08 5.01 28.45
C ARG A 10 16.22 6.52 28.60
N GLU A 11 17.27 7.00 29.26
CA GLU A 11 17.54 8.44 29.40
C GLU A 11 17.84 9.09 28.04
N GLN A 12 18.64 8.44 27.20
CA GLN A 12 18.97 8.97 25.88
C GLN A 12 17.73 9.07 24.97
N VAL A 13 16.86 8.05 24.97
CA VAL A 13 15.59 8.10 24.23
C VAL A 13 14.70 9.23 24.74
N ARG A 14 14.59 9.42 26.06
CA ARG A 14 13.79 10.51 26.66
C ARG A 14 14.31 11.88 26.22
N ARG A 15 15.62 12.09 26.32
CA ARG A 15 16.27 13.36 25.93
C ARG A 15 16.06 13.66 24.45
N LEU A 16 16.43 12.72 23.56
CA LEU A 16 16.34 12.93 22.11
C LEU A 16 14.89 13.07 21.63
N HIS A 17 13.93 12.39 22.29
CA HIS A 17 12.50 12.60 22.03
C HIS A 17 12.05 14.02 22.40
N SER A 18 12.51 14.57 23.53
CA SER A 18 12.21 15.95 23.92
C SER A 18 12.83 17.00 22.98
N GLU A 19 13.94 16.66 22.32
CA GLU A 19 14.57 17.46 21.27
C GLU A 19 13.84 17.35 19.91
N GLY A 20 12.80 16.51 19.83
CA GLY A 20 11.98 16.34 18.63
C GLY A 20 12.53 15.34 17.62
N GLU A 21 13.55 14.54 17.98
CA GLU A 21 14.08 13.52 17.07
C GLU A 21 13.05 12.41 16.78
N SER A 22 13.03 11.97 15.52
CA SER A 22 12.27 10.80 15.12
C SER A 22 12.90 9.52 15.67
N ARG A 23 12.09 8.48 15.87
CA ARG A 23 12.54 7.15 16.29
C ARG A 23 13.77 6.63 15.54
N ASN A 24 13.82 6.85 14.23
CA ASN A 24 14.92 6.37 13.38
C ASN A 24 16.19 7.23 13.51
N GLN A 25 16.07 8.50 13.88
CA GLN A 25 17.23 9.32 14.24
C GLN A 25 17.78 8.85 15.59
N ILE A 26 16.93 8.72 16.60
CA ILE A 26 17.29 8.20 17.92
C ILE A 26 18.02 6.86 17.80
N ALA A 27 17.44 5.91 17.05
CA ALA A 27 18.03 4.59 16.80
C ALA A 27 19.47 4.67 16.25
N ARG A 28 19.72 5.59 15.30
CA ARG A 28 21.05 5.82 14.73
C ARG A 28 21.98 6.49 15.73
N SER A 29 21.49 7.49 16.47
CA SER A 29 22.25 8.24 17.46
C SER A 29 22.75 7.37 18.61
N ILE A 30 21.94 6.40 19.06
CA ILE A 30 22.28 5.52 20.19
C ILE A 30 22.80 4.13 19.77
N GLY A 31 22.87 3.86 18.46
CA GLY A 31 23.34 2.56 17.94
C GLY A 31 22.40 1.39 18.25
N ARG A 32 21.09 1.64 18.40
CA ARG A 32 20.08 0.61 18.72
C ARG A 32 19.09 0.43 17.58
N SER A 33 18.40 -0.72 17.58
CA SER A 33 17.35 -0.97 16.61
C SER A 33 16.13 -0.05 16.84
N ALA A 34 15.42 0.30 15.77
CA ALA A 34 14.17 1.05 15.86
C ALA A 34 13.10 0.32 16.72
N ALA A 35 13.14 -1.01 16.78
CA ALA A 35 12.28 -1.81 17.64
C ALA A 35 12.60 -1.61 19.12
N SER A 36 13.88 -1.58 19.48
CA SER A 36 14.36 -1.29 20.85
C SER A 36 13.92 0.11 21.29
N VAL A 37 14.10 1.12 20.43
CA VAL A 37 13.64 2.50 20.70
C VAL A 37 12.13 2.57 20.88
N SER A 38 11.35 1.85 20.05
CA SER A 38 9.89 1.79 20.19
C SER A 38 9.46 1.15 21.51
N LYS A 39 10.17 0.10 21.95
CA LYS A 39 9.90 -0.56 23.24
C LYS A 39 10.16 0.40 24.40
N ILE A 40 11.30 1.10 24.39
CA ILE A 40 11.66 2.11 25.40
C ILE A 40 10.66 3.26 25.42
N ALA A 41 10.31 3.81 24.25
CA ALA A 41 9.33 4.88 24.16
C ALA A 41 7.98 4.47 24.75
N ARG A 42 7.53 3.22 24.51
CA ARG A 42 6.31 2.68 25.11
C ARG A 42 6.42 2.53 26.64
N GLU A 43 7.54 2.03 27.15
CA GLU A 43 7.81 1.96 28.60
C GLU A 43 7.80 3.34 29.27
N LEU A 44 8.21 4.38 28.54
CA LEU A 44 8.27 5.77 29.00
C LEU A 44 7.00 6.60 28.70
N GLY A 45 5.99 6.03 28.03
CA GLY A 45 4.78 6.75 27.62
C GLY A 45 5.00 7.82 26.53
N LEU A 46 6.09 7.72 25.76
CA LEU A 46 6.45 8.67 24.71
C LEU A 46 5.81 8.28 23.36
N THR A 47 5.22 9.26 22.68
CA THR A 47 4.61 9.07 21.34
C THR A 47 5.39 9.82 20.26
N PHE A 48 5.66 9.14 19.14
CA PHE A 48 6.29 9.77 17.98
C PHE A 48 5.22 10.25 16.99
N ASN A 49 5.04 11.57 16.84
CA ASN A 49 4.06 12.14 15.90
C ASN A 49 4.39 11.89 14.42
N GLY A 50 5.61 11.45 14.09
CA GLY A 50 6.04 11.17 12.72
C GLY A 50 5.25 10.04 12.04
N GLY A 51 4.70 9.10 12.81
CA GLY A 51 3.97 7.93 12.28
C GLY A 51 2.70 8.32 11.50
N ALA A 52 1.92 9.27 12.04
CA ALA A 52 0.67 9.72 11.40
C ALA A 52 0.94 10.43 10.06
N ARG A 53 1.97 11.28 10.00
CA ARG A 53 2.38 11.97 8.74
C ARG A 53 2.88 10.97 7.68
N VAL A 54 3.66 9.96 8.08
CA VAL A 54 4.18 8.94 7.15
C VAL A 54 3.07 8.01 6.66
N ALA A 55 2.13 7.64 7.53
CA ALA A 55 0.96 6.85 7.15
C ALA A 55 0.10 7.61 6.14
N ALA A 56 -0.25 8.87 6.42
CA ALA A 56 -1.02 9.71 5.48
C ALA A 56 -0.30 9.88 4.13
N ALA A 57 1.02 10.10 4.13
CA ALA A 57 1.80 10.19 2.90
C ALA A 57 1.85 8.86 2.13
N THR A 58 1.86 7.72 2.84
CA THR A 58 1.84 6.40 2.23
C THR A 58 0.47 6.09 1.63
N GLU A 59 -0.62 6.39 2.33
CA GLU A 59 -1.98 6.24 1.78
C GLU A 59 -2.21 7.15 0.59
N ALA A 60 -1.77 8.41 0.65
CA ALA A 60 -1.83 9.33 -0.51
C ALA A 60 -1.06 8.76 -1.72
N ARG A 61 0.17 8.24 -1.52
CA ARG A 61 0.92 7.60 -2.60
C ARG A 61 0.25 6.34 -3.15
N ARG A 62 -0.47 5.58 -2.30
CA ARG A 62 -1.23 4.40 -2.75
C ARG A 62 -2.43 4.82 -3.59
N ALA A 63 -3.17 5.84 -3.15
CA ALA A 63 -4.29 6.40 -3.91
C ALA A 63 -3.82 6.95 -5.27
N ASP A 64 -2.73 7.73 -5.30
CA ASP A 64 -2.13 8.23 -6.54
C ASP A 64 -1.70 7.10 -7.47
N ALA A 65 -1.10 6.04 -6.92
CA ALA A 65 -0.68 4.88 -7.71
C ALA A 65 -1.87 4.08 -8.25
N ALA A 66 -2.99 4.00 -7.51
CA ALA A 66 -4.22 3.39 -7.98
C ALA A 66 -4.82 4.18 -9.15
N ALA A 67 -4.97 5.50 -8.98
CA ALA A 67 -5.49 6.39 -10.03
C ALA A 67 -4.65 6.33 -11.32
N ARG A 68 -3.32 6.28 -11.21
CA ARG A 68 -2.43 6.14 -12.37
C ARG A 68 -2.58 4.79 -13.08
N ARG A 69 -2.89 3.72 -12.34
CA ARG A 69 -3.15 2.40 -12.94
C ARG A 69 -4.48 2.40 -13.67
N GLU A 70 -5.53 2.99 -13.10
CA GLU A 70 -6.83 3.14 -13.76
C GLU A 70 -6.67 3.91 -15.08
N LEU A 71 -6.01 5.07 -15.04
CA LEU A 71 -5.74 5.85 -16.25
C LEU A 71 -4.98 5.05 -17.32
N LEU A 72 -3.93 4.31 -16.93
CA LEU A 72 -3.17 3.49 -17.87
C LEU A 72 -4.02 2.34 -18.45
N ALA A 73 -4.93 1.77 -17.68
CA ALA A 73 -5.84 0.73 -18.16
C ALA A 73 -6.82 1.30 -19.19
N ASP A 74 -7.37 2.49 -18.96
CA ASP A 74 -8.27 3.18 -19.89
C ASP A 74 -7.55 3.56 -21.19
N GLU A 75 -6.36 4.17 -21.10
CA GLU A 75 -5.56 4.53 -22.27
C GLU A 75 -5.17 3.29 -23.12
N ALA A 76 -4.86 2.18 -22.45
CA ALA A 76 -4.57 0.93 -23.15
C ALA A 76 -5.80 0.36 -23.87
N LEU A 77 -6.99 0.44 -23.25
CA LEU A 77 -8.23 -0.01 -23.87
C LEU A 77 -8.60 0.87 -25.07
N ASP A 78 -8.55 2.19 -24.91
CA ASP A 78 -8.82 3.16 -25.98
C ASP A 78 -7.86 2.96 -27.16
N GLY A 79 -6.57 2.79 -26.85
CA GLY A 79 -5.56 2.47 -27.86
C GLY A 79 -5.87 1.16 -28.60
N ALA A 80 -6.28 0.11 -27.88
CA ALA A 80 -6.65 -1.16 -28.47
C ALA A 80 -7.86 -1.03 -29.41
N LEU A 81 -8.92 -0.31 -28.99
CA LEU A 81 -10.09 -0.01 -29.82
C LEU A 81 -9.73 0.79 -31.08
N GLY A 82 -8.83 1.76 -30.94
CA GLY A 82 -8.30 2.52 -32.08
C GLY A 82 -7.57 1.63 -33.08
N GLN A 83 -6.79 0.64 -32.61
CA GLN A 83 -6.12 -0.32 -33.49
C GLN A 83 -7.10 -1.29 -34.16
N VAL A 84 -8.13 -1.76 -33.45
CA VAL A 84 -9.20 -2.60 -34.03
C VAL A 84 -9.90 -1.87 -35.18
N THR A 85 -10.19 -0.58 -35.00
CA THR A 85 -10.79 0.25 -36.05
C THR A 85 -9.89 0.34 -37.28
N LYS A 86 -8.57 0.53 -37.08
CA LYS A 86 -7.59 0.57 -38.17
C LYS A 86 -7.44 -0.78 -38.89
N THR A 87 -7.54 -1.90 -38.18
CA THR A 87 -7.54 -3.24 -38.79
C THR A 87 -8.68 -3.39 -39.78
N ALA A 88 -9.88 -2.90 -39.45
CA ALA A 88 -11.05 -2.98 -40.34
C ALA A 88 -10.92 -2.09 -41.59
N GLY A 89 -10.20 -0.98 -41.49
CA GLY A 89 -9.96 -0.03 -42.58
C GLY A 89 -8.63 -0.21 -43.32
N ALA A 90 -7.87 -1.28 -43.03
CA ALA A 90 -6.53 -1.45 -43.57
C ALA A 90 -6.55 -1.76 -45.08
N GLU A 91 -5.73 -1.04 -45.84
CA GLU A 91 -5.60 -1.20 -47.31
C GLU A 91 -4.78 -2.43 -47.71
N SER A 92 -4.00 -2.98 -46.79
CA SER A 92 -3.18 -4.17 -47.02
C SER A 92 -3.30 -5.20 -45.90
N ALA A 93 -3.08 -6.47 -46.26
CA ALA A 93 -3.01 -7.56 -45.29
C ALA A 93 -1.82 -7.43 -44.33
N ARG A 94 -0.78 -6.64 -44.67
CA ARG A 94 0.33 -6.35 -43.75
C ARG A 94 -0.14 -5.39 -42.67
N ASP A 95 -0.71 -4.25 -43.06
CA ASP A 95 -1.16 -3.23 -42.12
C ASP A 95 -2.26 -3.75 -41.20
N ALA A 96 -3.18 -4.56 -41.73
CA ALA A 96 -4.20 -5.24 -40.92
C ALA A 96 -3.58 -6.11 -39.81
N ARG A 97 -2.48 -6.83 -40.12
CA ARG A 97 -1.79 -7.67 -39.12
C ARG A 97 -1.04 -6.83 -38.10
N ASP A 98 -0.40 -5.74 -38.53
CA ASP A 98 0.35 -4.86 -37.64
C ASP A 98 -0.61 -4.16 -36.64
N HIS A 99 -1.76 -3.68 -37.11
CA HIS A 99 -2.81 -3.12 -36.27
C HIS A 99 -3.43 -4.16 -35.33
N ALA A 100 -3.72 -5.38 -35.81
CA ALA A 100 -4.22 -6.45 -34.95
C ALA A 100 -3.21 -6.85 -33.87
N THR A 101 -1.91 -6.86 -34.19
CA THR A 101 -0.83 -7.14 -33.25
C THR A 101 -0.73 -6.05 -32.18
N ALA A 102 -0.81 -4.78 -32.58
CA ALA A 102 -0.83 -3.66 -31.64
C ALA A 102 -2.07 -3.69 -30.74
N ALA A 103 -3.25 -3.98 -31.28
CA ALA A 103 -4.50 -4.14 -30.51
C ALA A 103 -4.37 -5.21 -29.43
N ARG A 104 -3.78 -6.36 -29.79
CA ARG A 104 -3.52 -7.45 -28.85
C ARG A 104 -2.57 -7.02 -27.74
N ALA A 105 -1.45 -6.38 -28.07
CA ALA A 105 -0.47 -5.94 -27.07
C ALA A 105 -1.09 -4.96 -26.06
N LEU A 106 -1.91 -4.01 -26.53
CA LEU A 106 -2.60 -3.05 -25.68
C LEU A 106 -3.67 -3.71 -24.80
N THR A 107 -4.39 -4.70 -25.33
CA THR A 107 -5.34 -5.50 -24.54
C THR A 107 -4.64 -6.29 -23.44
N GLU A 108 -3.45 -6.84 -23.72
CA GLU A 108 -2.64 -7.53 -22.71
C GLU A 108 -2.15 -6.57 -21.62
N VAL A 109 -1.78 -5.33 -21.97
CA VAL A 109 -1.44 -4.28 -20.98
C VAL A 109 -2.65 -3.96 -20.10
N HIS A 110 -3.80 -3.69 -20.71
CA HIS A 110 -5.05 -3.42 -19.98
C HIS A 110 -5.36 -4.55 -18.99
N ALA A 111 -5.34 -5.81 -19.44
CA ALA A 111 -5.62 -6.98 -18.61
C ALA A 111 -4.65 -7.10 -17.41
N ARG A 112 -3.36 -6.85 -17.63
CA ARG A 112 -2.34 -6.89 -16.56
C ARG A 112 -2.51 -5.77 -15.54
N VAL A 113 -2.81 -4.56 -16.00
CA VAL A 113 -3.01 -3.41 -15.11
C VAL A 113 -4.29 -3.58 -14.29
N ALA A 114 -5.37 -4.07 -14.91
CA ALA A 114 -6.61 -4.39 -14.22
C ALA A 114 -6.44 -5.51 -13.17
N GLU A 115 -5.62 -6.52 -13.46
CA GLU A 115 -5.29 -7.58 -12.49
C GLU A 115 -4.49 -7.03 -11.29
N LEU A 116 -3.48 -6.18 -11.53
CA LEU A 116 -2.74 -5.52 -10.46
C LEU A 116 -3.63 -4.63 -9.59
N ALA A 117 -4.62 -3.97 -10.18
CA ALA A 117 -5.61 -3.19 -9.44
C ALA A 117 -6.45 -4.09 -8.52
N ARG A 118 -6.94 -5.24 -9.01
CA ARG A 118 -7.68 -6.21 -8.19
C ARG A 118 -6.87 -6.73 -7.01
N GLN A 119 -5.61 -7.10 -7.24
CA GLN A 119 -4.72 -7.62 -6.19
C GLN A 119 -4.40 -6.57 -5.12
N THR A 120 -4.26 -5.30 -5.51
CA THR A 120 -3.98 -4.21 -4.56
C THR A 120 -5.21 -3.77 -3.77
N GLY A 121 -6.42 -3.90 -4.31
CA GLY A 121 -7.68 -3.64 -3.59
C GLY A 121 -8.09 -4.76 -2.62
N THR A 122 -7.75 -6.02 -2.90
CA THR A 122 -8.12 -7.18 -2.07
C THR A 122 -7.02 -7.60 -1.07
N GLY A 123 -5.78 -7.14 -1.28
CA GLY A 123 -4.59 -7.61 -0.57
C GLY A 123 -4.18 -6.80 0.67
N SER A 124 -5.06 -5.97 1.25
CA SER A 124 -4.71 -5.34 2.54
C SER A 124 -4.81 -6.39 3.64
N SER A 125 -3.70 -7.09 3.92
CA SER A 125 -3.55 -7.92 5.13
C SER A 125 -3.92 -7.14 6.40
N GLY A 126 -3.85 -5.80 6.37
CA GLY A 126 -4.35 -4.92 7.41
C GLY A 126 -5.87 -4.90 7.52
N GLY A 127 -6.61 -4.83 6.41
CA GLY A 127 -8.08 -4.87 6.40
C GLY A 127 -8.62 -6.20 6.92
N ALA A 128 -8.12 -7.32 6.40
CA ALA A 128 -8.53 -8.65 6.88
C ALA A 128 -8.12 -8.91 8.34
N MET A 129 -7.03 -8.32 8.82
CA MET A 129 -6.63 -8.40 10.24
C MET A 129 -7.50 -7.51 11.13
N LEU A 130 -7.94 -6.34 10.64
CA LEU A 130 -8.88 -5.45 11.33
C LEU A 130 -10.28 -6.04 11.39
N ASP A 131 -10.75 -6.68 10.33
CA ASP A 131 -12.05 -7.38 10.31
C ASP A 131 -12.04 -8.56 11.29
N ARG A 132 -10.95 -9.36 11.32
CA ARG A 132 -10.80 -10.42 12.33
C ARG A 132 -10.69 -9.88 13.76
N LEU A 133 -10.05 -8.71 13.95
CA LEU A 133 -9.99 -8.05 15.26
C LEU A 133 -11.36 -7.50 15.68
N ALA A 134 -12.13 -6.97 14.74
CA ALA A 134 -13.49 -6.49 14.95
C ALA A 134 -14.41 -7.66 15.34
N ASP A 135 -14.34 -8.79 14.63
CA ASP A 135 -15.09 -10.01 14.98
C ASP A 135 -14.72 -10.55 16.38
N VAL A 136 -13.45 -10.47 16.76
CA VAL A 136 -12.97 -10.90 18.09
C VAL A 136 -13.41 -9.93 19.20
N LEU A 137 -13.50 -8.63 18.92
CA LEU A 137 -13.85 -7.61 19.92
C LEU A 137 -15.36 -7.35 20.04
N LEU A 138 -16.11 -7.50 18.96
CA LEU A 138 -17.53 -7.17 18.88
C LEU A 138 -18.43 -8.42 18.76
N GLY A 139 -17.84 -9.59 18.55
CA GLY A 139 -18.56 -10.81 18.18
C GLY A 139 -19.02 -10.79 16.72
N PRO A 140 -19.33 -11.96 16.13
CA PRO A 140 -19.80 -12.03 14.75
C PRO A 140 -21.05 -11.17 14.61
N SER A 141 -21.01 -10.23 13.67
CA SER A 141 -22.15 -9.38 13.31
C SER A 141 -23.18 -10.22 12.54
N GLY A 142 -23.86 -11.12 13.23
CA GLY A 142 -24.83 -12.06 12.68
C GLY A 142 -25.97 -12.29 13.66
N GLY A 143 -26.68 -11.21 13.98
CA GLY A 143 -27.92 -11.26 14.72
C GLY A 143 -29.11 -11.47 13.79
N ASP A 144 -29.29 -12.69 13.30
CA ASP A 144 -30.55 -13.08 12.64
C ASP A 144 -31.42 -13.79 13.68
N GLY A 145 -32.01 -12.98 14.56
CA GLY A 145 -33.15 -13.38 15.35
C GLY A 145 -34.39 -13.44 14.45
N GLN A 146 -34.91 -14.63 14.22
CA GLN A 146 -36.34 -14.80 14.01
C GLN A 146 -36.81 -16.01 14.81
N GLY A 147 -37.30 -15.73 16.01
CA GLY A 147 -38.20 -16.62 16.72
C GLY A 147 -39.63 -16.36 16.25
N VAL A 148 -40.32 -17.41 15.84
CA VAL A 148 -41.52 -17.99 16.49
C VAL A 148 -41.77 -19.38 15.89
#